data_AF-A0A2D6F400-F1
#
_entry.id   AF-A0A2D6F400-F1
#
_cell.length_a   1.000
_cell.length_b   1.000
_cell.length_c   1.000
_cell.angle_alpha   90.00
_cell.angle_beta   90.00
_cell.angle_gamma   90.00
#
_symmetry.space_group_name_H-M   'P 1'
#
loop_
_entity.id
_entity.type
_entity.pdbx_description
1 polymer ?
#
loop_
_entity_poly.entity_id
_entity_poly.type
_entity_poly.pdbx_seq_one_letter_code
_entity_poly.pdbx_strand_id
1 'polypeptide(L)'
;MEETPNSHDLDKLTRWYEGLASATGGTFPVCALFLASGEDNRAHDIFRVYRTAFAGLDAGFHDLVIFGQHGMSSTCAALIPGLGLSGLQTPSLVLISGDTSVFHSTGLPSGPLAEGQAEVDGDDVAWRVALEAIKQAVGKKSEISLDGIDGFERLDSTGEALADLVGKVKLQVEGD
;
A
#
# COMPACT_ATOMS: atom_id res chain seq x y z
N MET A 1 8.04 -27.95 -3.84
CA MET A 1 8.09 -27.13 -2.62
C MET A 1 6.81 -26.31 -2.61
N GLU A 2 5.98 -26.46 -1.60
CA GLU A 2 4.81 -25.59 -1.44
C GLU A 2 5.30 -24.18 -1.11
N GLU A 3 4.75 -23.17 -1.80
CA GLU A 3 5.00 -21.78 -1.47
C GLU A 3 4.52 -21.52 -0.04
N THR A 4 5.43 -21.03 0.79
CA THR A 4 5.07 -20.57 2.14
C THR A 4 4.69 -19.09 2.08
N PRO A 5 3.88 -18.58 3.03
CA PRO A 5 3.58 -17.14 3.11
C PRO A 5 4.84 -16.28 3.10
N ASN A 6 5.93 -16.76 3.70
CA ASN A 6 7.23 -16.09 3.72
C ASN A 6 7.88 -16.01 2.34
N SER A 7 7.95 -17.11 1.58
CA SER A 7 8.57 -17.10 0.24
C SER A 7 7.79 -16.20 -0.72
N HIS A 8 6.45 -16.25 -0.66
CA HIS A 8 5.60 -15.42 -1.52
C HIS A 8 5.75 -13.92 -1.22
N ASP A 9 5.75 -13.52 0.05
CA ASP A 9 5.92 -12.12 0.42
C ASP A 9 7.36 -11.63 0.24
N LEU A 10 8.38 -12.47 0.41
CA LEU A 10 9.77 -12.11 0.11
C LEU A 10 10.00 -11.87 -1.39
N ASP A 11 9.45 -12.72 -2.25
CA ASP A 11 9.50 -12.52 -3.71
C ASP A 11 8.80 -11.21 -4.10
N LYS A 12 7.67 -10.92 -3.45
CA LYS A 12 6.94 -9.67 -3.65
C LYS A 12 7.74 -8.45 -3.19
N LEU A 13 8.38 -8.53 -2.02
CA LEU A 13 9.27 -7.49 -1.50
C LEU A 13 10.45 -7.23 -2.44
N THR A 14 11.06 -8.29 -2.95
CA THR A 14 12.18 -8.22 -3.90
C THR A 14 11.76 -7.51 -5.17
N ARG A 15 10.65 -7.93 -5.78
CA ARG A 15 10.10 -7.28 -6.98
C ARG A 15 9.68 -5.84 -6.73
N TRP A 16 9.21 -5.52 -5.53
CA TRP A 16 8.85 -4.15 -5.16
C TRP A 16 10.09 -3.27 -5.09
N TYR A 17 11.13 -3.72 -4.38
CA TYR A 17 12.42 -3.05 -4.32
C TYR A 17 13.03 -2.80 -5.71
N GLU A 18 13.09 -3.84 -6.55
CA GLU A 18 13.64 -3.74 -7.91
C GLU A 18 12.86 -2.76 -8.78
N GLY A 19 11.52 -2.78 -8.67
CA GLY A 19 10.66 -1.84 -9.39
C GLY A 19 10.86 -0.40 -8.94
N LEU A 20 10.94 -0.15 -7.63
CA LEU A 20 11.23 1.18 -7.07
C LEU A 20 12.61 1.69 -7.46
N ALA A 21 13.64 0.83 -7.42
CA ALA A 21 15.01 1.20 -7.78
C ALA A 21 15.19 1.46 -9.28
N SER A 22 14.41 0.79 -10.14
CA SER A 22 14.48 0.93 -11.59
C SER A 22 13.62 2.08 -12.14
N ALA A 23 12.69 2.59 -11.35
CA ALA A 23 11.81 3.69 -11.72
C ALA A 23 12.61 4.99 -11.85
N THR A 24 13.06 5.30 -13.07
CA THR A 24 13.85 6.50 -13.38
C THR A 24 13.05 7.44 -14.28
N GLY A 25 12.58 8.55 -13.71
CA GLY A 25 11.97 9.67 -14.43
C GLY A 25 10.53 9.44 -14.91
N GLY A 26 9.59 10.24 -14.41
CA GLY A 26 8.17 10.20 -14.80
C GLY A 26 7.37 9.16 -14.03
N THR A 27 7.58 9.09 -12.71
CA THR A 27 6.94 8.12 -11.82
C THR A 27 5.46 8.41 -11.65
N PHE A 28 4.69 7.33 -11.47
CA PHE A 28 3.33 7.42 -10.97
C PHE A 28 3.34 8.18 -9.63
N PRO A 29 2.37 9.07 -9.35
CA PRO A 29 2.49 10.05 -8.27
C PRO A 29 2.42 9.43 -6.86
N VAL A 30 1.94 8.19 -6.74
CA VAL A 30 1.70 7.52 -5.45
C VAL A 30 2.07 6.04 -5.50
N CYS A 31 2.82 5.56 -4.52
CA CYS A 31 2.89 4.13 -4.22
C CYS A 31 1.83 3.77 -3.17
N ALA A 32 0.96 2.80 -3.46
CA ALA A 32 -0.05 2.29 -2.57
C ALA A 32 0.37 0.93 -1.99
N LEU A 33 0.42 0.85 -0.66
CA LEU A 33 0.72 -0.34 0.12
C LEU A 33 -0.53 -0.76 0.89
N PHE A 34 -1.03 -1.97 0.60
CA PHE A 34 -2.07 -2.61 1.39
C PHE A 34 -1.44 -3.60 2.39
N LEU A 35 -1.88 -3.52 3.63
CA LEU A 35 -1.55 -4.48 4.68
C LEU A 35 -2.85 -5.16 5.10
N ALA A 36 -3.03 -6.43 4.74
CA ALA A 36 -4.27 -7.16 4.97
C ALA A 36 -3.99 -8.64 5.16
N SER A 37 -4.71 -9.29 6.09
CA SER A 37 -4.64 -10.73 6.28
C SER A 37 -5.44 -11.48 5.21
N GLY A 38 -5.21 -12.78 5.07
CA GLY A 38 -6.01 -13.63 4.17
C GLY A 38 -7.52 -13.65 4.47
N GLU A 39 -7.94 -13.25 5.67
CA GLU A 39 -9.34 -13.22 6.09
C GLU A 39 -10.04 -11.87 5.76
N ASP A 40 -9.26 -10.84 5.41
CA ASP A 40 -9.76 -9.49 5.15
C ASP A 40 -10.28 -9.33 3.71
N ASN A 41 -11.30 -10.13 3.37
CA ASN A 41 -11.88 -10.19 2.02
C ASN A 41 -12.30 -8.81 1.48
N ARG A 42 -12.83 -7.95 2.35
CA ARG A 42 -13.24 -6.58 2.00
C ARG A 42 -12.04 -5.70 1.64
N ALA A 43 -10.93 -5.79 2.38
CA ALA A 43 -9.69 -5.11 2.02
C ALA A 43 -9.13 -5.64 0.68
N HIS A 44 -9.26 -6.95 0.42
CA HIS A 44 -8.88 -7.54 -0.87
C HIS A 44 -9.78 -7.07 -2.03
N ASP A 45 -11.08 -6.83 -1.80
CA ASP A 45 -11.98 -6.22 -2.79
C ASP A 45 -11.53 -4.78 -3.11
N ILE A 46 -11.21 -3.97 -2.08
CA ILE A 46 -10.70 -2.60 -2.26
C ILE A 46 -9.36 -2.60 -3.01
N PHE A 47 -8.44 -3.51 -2.66
CA PHE A 47 -7.19 -3.69 -3.41
C PHE A 47 -7.43 -3.99 -4.89
N ARG A 48 -8.43 -4.82 -5.22
CA ARG A 48 -8.79 -5.12 -6.62
C ARG A 48 -9.32 -3.87 -7.33
N VAL A 49 -10.12 -3.04 -6.67
CA VAL A 49 -10.58 -1.75 -7.22
C VAL A 49 -9.38 -0.84 -7.53
N TYR A 50 -8.44 -0.70 -6.58
CA TYR A 50 -7.20 0.04 -6.80
C TYR A 50 -6.40 -0.54 -7.96
N ARG A 51 -6.23 -1.86 -8.03
CA ARG A 51 -5.46 -2.53 -9.09
C ARG A 51 -6.06 -2.28 -10.47
N THR A 52 -7.38 -2.35 -10.62
CA THR A 52 -8.04 -2.02 -11.89
C THR A 52 -7.84 -0.56 -12.28
N ALA A 53 -7.97 0.37 -11.33
CA ALA A 53 -7.76 1.80 -11.59
C ALA A 53 -6.30 2.10 -11.97
N PHE A 54 -5.34 1.59 -11.21
CA PHE A 54 -3.91 1.79 -11.44
C PHE A 54 -3.46 1.23 -12.78
N ALA A 55 -3.94 0.04 -13.17
CA ALA A 55 -3.68 -0.51 -14.50
C ALA A 55 -4.22 0.38 -15.63
N GLY A 56 -5.40 0.99 -15.45
CA GLY A 56 -5.96 1.96 -16.40
C GLY A 56 -5.21 3.29 -16.47
N LEU A 57 -4.35 3.58 -15.50
CA LEU A 57 -3.52 4.78 -15.40
C LEU A 57 -2.04 4.51 -15.75
N ASP A 58 -1.73 3.34 -16.33
CA ASP A 58 -0.37 2.91 -16.70
C ASP A 58 0.59 2.78 -15.50
N ALA A 59 0.05 2.47 -14.31
CA ALA A 59 0.85 2.21 -13.12
C ALA A 59 1.52 0.83 -13.19
N GLY A 60 2.77 0.76 -12.73
CA GLY A 60 3.54 -0.47 -12.61
C GLY A 60 3.18 -1.28 -11.36
N PHE A 61 3.84 -2.45 -11.24
CA PHE A 61 3.71 -3.28 -10.04
C PHE A 61 4.16 -2.54 -8.77
N HIS A 62 5.23 -1.75 -8.86
CA HIS A 62 5.82 -1.04 -7.71
C HIS A 62 4.95 0.11 -7.20
N ASP A 63 3.95 0.54 -7.97
CA ASP A 63 3.00 1.58 -7.57
C ASP A 63 1.86 1.02 -6.71
N LEU A 64 1.63 -0.31 -6.72
CA LEU A 64 0.57 -0.93 -5.94
C LEU A 64 0.93 -2.35 -5.52
N VAL A 65 1.11 -2.53 -4.21
CA VAL A 65 1.47 -3.80 -3.57
C VAL A 65 0.52 -4.12 -2.41
N ILE A 66 0.38 -5.40 -2.10
CA ILE A 66 -0.36 -5.91 -0.93
C ILE A 66 0.51 -6.92 -0.19
N PHE A 67 0.54 -6.90 1.13
CA PHE A 67 1.26 -7.87 1.97
C PHE A 67 0.33 -8.46 3.02
N GLY A 68 0.59 -9.72 3.42
CA GLY A 68 -0.19 -10.43 4.46
C GLY A 68 -1.33 -11.30 3.94
N GLN A 69 -1.57 -11.31 2.61
CA GLN A 69 -2.70 -12.00 1.96
C GLN A 69 -2.75 -13.52 2.22
N HIS A 70 -1.65 -14.12 2.70
CA HIS A 70 -1.52 -15.55 3.03
C HIS A 70 -1.19 -15.80 4.51
N GLY A 71 -1.36 -14.80 5.37
CA GLY A 71 -1.01 -14.83 6.79
C GLY A 71 0.18 -13.94 7.13
N MET A 72 0.43 -13.74 8.42
CA MET A 72 1.53 -12.89 8.92
C MET A 72 2.88 -13.54 8.60
N SER A 73 3.52 -13.10 7.52
CA SER A 73 4.87 -13.51 7.14
C SER A 73 5.93 -12.75 7.95
N SER A 74 7.14 -13.30 8.07
CA SER A 74 8.30 -12.58 8.62
C SER A 74 8.56 -11.28 7.84
N THR A 75 8.29 -11.30 6.53
CA THR A 75 8.31 -10.12 5.66
C THR A 75 7.33 -9.04 6.13
N CYS A 76 6.07 -9.39 6.40
CA CYS A 76 5.09 -8.43 6.92
C CYS A 76 5.52 -7.87 8.29
N ALA A 77 6.02 -8.74 9.17
CA ALA A 77 6.47 -8.37 10.51
C ALA A 77 7.68 -7.41 10.48
N ALA A 78 8.58 -7.55 9.50
CA ALA A 78 9.71 -6.65 9.30
C ALA A 78 9.32 -5.36 8.56
N LEU A 79 8.37 -5.42 7.63
CA LEU A 79 7.97 -4.30 6.80
C LEU A 79 7.34 -3.16 7.61
N ILE A 80 6.43 -3.48 8.54
CA ILE A 80 5.73 -2.48 9.36
C ILE A 80 6.73 -1.59 10.14
N PRO A 81 7.62 -2.14 11.00
CA PRO A 81 8.59 -1.32 11.71
C PRO A 81 9.65 -0.72 10.76
N GLY A 82 10.05 -1.44 9.71
CA GLY A 82 11.10 -0.99 8.79
C GLY A 82 10.71 0.22 7.93
N LEU A 83 9.41 0.40 7.68
CA LEU A 83 8.87 1.60 7.03
C LEU A 83 8.43 2.69 8.04
N GLY A 84 8.65 2.48 9.34
CA GLY A 84 8.20 3.42 10.38
C GLY A 84 6.68 3.39 10.64
N LEU A 85 5.96 2.37 10.17
CA LEU A 85 4.51 2.22 10.30
C LEU A 85 4.08 1.62 11.64
N SER A 86 4.89 1.82 12.69
CA SER A 86 4.62 1.26 14.03
C SER A 86 3.29 1.81 14.58
N GLY A 87 2.42 0.91 15.05
CA GLY A 87 1.12 1.27 15.63
C GLY A 87 -0.06 1.24 14.64
N LEU A 88 0.22 1.07 13.35
CA LEU A 88 -0.79 0.94 12.30
C LEU A 88 -1.67 -0.30 12.54
N GLN A 89 -2.99 -0.11 12.49
CA GLN A 89 -3.95 -1.21 12.59
C GLN A 89 -4.08 -1.91 11.24
N THR A 90 -4.29 -3.24 11.25
CA THR A 90 -4.58 -4.02 10.04
C THR A 90 -6.05 -4.47 10.04
N PRO A 91 -6.73 -4.51 8.88
CA PRO A 91 -6.22 -4.16 7.56
C PRO A 91 -6.13 -2.64 7.35
N SER A 92 -5.22 -2.21 6.47
CA SER A 92 -4.96 -0.79 6.23
C SER A 92 -4.41 -0.52 4.84
N LEU A 93 -4.63 0.72 4.40
CA LEU A 93 -4.07 1.30 3.19
C LEU A 93 -3.07 2.38 3.60
N VAL A 94 -1.87 2.30 3.04
CA VAL A 94 -0.83 3.31 3.16
C VAL A 94 -0.53 3.86 1.77
N LEU A 95 -0.62 5.17 1.61
CA LEU A 95 -0.32 5.89 0.39
C LEU A 95 0.97 6.70 0.59
N ILE A 96 1.89 6.57 -0.35
CA ILE A 96 3.23 7.13 -0.26
C ILE A 96 3.43 8.07 -1.44
N SER A 97 3.58 9.37 -1.16
CA SER A 97 3.78 10.38 -2.20
C SER A 97 5.21 10.26 -2.75
N GLY A 98 5.34 10.09 -4.07
CA GLY A 98 6.59 9.66 -4.72
C GLY A 98 7.75 10.66 -4.67
N ASP A 99 7.50 11.91 -4.29
CA ASP A 99 8.47 13.01 -4.24
C ASP A 99 9.05 13.28 -2.84
N THR A 100 8.32 12.91 -1.80
CA THR A 100 8.56 13.39 -0.42
C THR A 100 8.61 12.26 0.60
N SER A 101 8.42 11.00 0.18
CA SER A 101 8.30 9.83 1.07
C SER A 101 7.34 10.12 2.24
N VAL A 102 6.30 10.92 2.02
CA VAL A 102 5.28 11.19 3.04
C VAL A 102 4.26 10.06 2.97
N PHE A 103 3.98 9.48 4.13
CA PHE A 103 3.07 8.36 4.29
C PHE A 103 1.74 8.89 4.82
N HIS A 104 0.65 8.48 4.18
CA HIS A 104 -0.70 8.71 4.65
C HIS A 104 -1.39 7.37 4.79
N SER A 105 -1.94 7.06 5.97
CA SER A 105 -2.61 5.79 6.22
C SER A 105 -4.06 5.93 6.60
N THR A 106 -4.88 4.96 6.21
CA THR A 106 -6.25 4.81 6.70
C THR A 106 -6.54 3.34 7.02
N GLY A 107 -7.40 3.11 8.02
CA GLY A 107 -7.91 1.77 8.32
C GLY A 107 -8.84 1.29 7.22
N LEU A 108 -8.74 0.00 6.89
CA LEU A 108 -9.67 -0.65 5.96
C LEU A 108 -10.70 -1.47 6.75
N PRO A 109 -11.86 -1.78 6.14
CA PRO A 109 -12.83 -2.63 6.79
C PRO A 109 -12.28 -4.03 7.04
N SER A 110 -12.36 -4.48 8.29
CA SER A 110 -12.00 -5.84 8.70
C SER A 110 -13.21 -6.78 8.72
N GLY A 111 -12.94 -8.08 8.54
CA GLY A 111 -13.93 -9.15 8.70
C GLY A 111 -15.09 -9.12 7.69
N PRO A 112 -16.05 -10.05 7.82
CA PRO A 112 -17.24 -10.09 6.98
C PRO A 112 -18.24 -9.00 7.37
N LEU A 113 -19.07 -8.56 6.41
CA LEU A 113 -20.27 -7.80 6.72
C LEU A 113 -21.22 -8.66 7.57
N ALA A 114 -21.79 -8.07 8.62
CA ALA A 114 -22.85 -8.75 9.36
C ALA A 114 -24.10 -8.90 8.48
N GLU A 115 -24.91 -9.91 8.77
CA GLU A 115 -26.15 -10.16 8.03
C GLU A 115 -27.06 -8.91 8.07
N GLY A 116 -27.49 -8.46 6.89
CA GLY A 116 -28.32 -7.26 6.73
C GLY A 116 -27.58 -5.92 6.75
N GLN A 117 -26.25 -5.91 6.91
CA GLN A 117 -25.45 -4.70 6.71
C GLN A 117 -25.08 -4.52 5.25
N ALA A 118 -25.18 -3.29 4.76
CA ALA A 118 -24.62 -2.90 3.48
C ALA A 118 -23.14 -2.54 3.64
N GLU A 119 -22.35 -2.78 2.58
CA GLU A 119 -21.00 -2.24 2.49
C GLU A 119 -21.06 -0.72 2.57
N VAL A 120 -20.19 -0.12 3.38
CA VAL A 120 -20.01 1.33 3.36
C VAL A 120 -19.02 1.62 2.23
N ASP A 121 -19.55 1.90 1.04
CA ASP A 121 -18.77 2.12 -0.17
C ASP A 121 -19.07 3.47 -0.85
N GLY A 122 -19.65 4.41 -0.09
CA GLY A 122 -19.98 5.75 -0.56
C GLY A 122 -18.78 6.57 -1.04
N ASP A 123 -19.06 7.62 -1.79
CA ASP A 123 -18.05 8.53 -2.36
C ASP A 123 -17.30 9.35 -1.30
N ASP A 124 -17.78 9.34 -0.05
CA ASP A 124 -17.19 9.98 1.12
C ASP A 124 -16.23 9.06 1.91
N VAL A 125 -16.12 7.78 1.55
CA VAL A 125 -15.22 6.85 2.23
C VAL A 125 -13.77 7.17 1.88
N ALA A 126 -12.92 7.29 2.91
CA ALA A 126 -11.54 7.75 2.80
C ALA A 126 -10.75 7.10 1.64
N TRP A 127 -10.75 5.76 1.55
CA TRP A 127 -10.01 5.06 0.49
C TRP A 127 -10.51 5.40 -0.92
N ARG A 128 -11.81 5.70 -1.08
CA ARG A 128 -12.41 6.03 -2.38
C ARG A 128 -12.11 7.48 -2.74
N VAL A 129 -12.24 8.39 -1.78
CA VAL A 129 -11.83 9.80 -1.93
C VAL A 129 -10.37 9.89 -2.38
N ALA A 130 -9.48 9.15 -1.74
CA ALA A 130 -8.06 9.11 -2.11
C ALA A 130 -7.84 8.52 -3.51
N LEU A 131 -8.56 7.46 -3.88
CA LEU A 131 -8.47 6.88 -5.23
C LEU A 131 -8.90 7.87 -6.32
N GLU A 132 -9.98 8.62 -6.09
CA GLU A 132 -10.43 9.65 -7.03
C GLU A 132 -9.44 10.82 -7.11
N ALA A 133 -8.84 11.22 -5.99
CA ALA A 133 -7.77 12.22 -5.99
C ALA A 133 -6.56 11.77 -6.83
N ILE A 134 -6.14 10.49 -6.71
CA ILE A 134 -5.07 9.89 -7.52
C ILE A 134 -5.42 9.92 -9.00
N LYS A 135 -6.61 9.46 -9.38
CA LYS A 135 -7.07 9.48 -10.78
C LYS A 135 -7.04 10.89 -11.36
N GLN A 136 -7.50 11.89 -10.61
CA GLN A 136 -7.50 13.28 -11.05
C GLN A 136 -6.09 13.84 -11.20
N ALA A 137 -5.19 13.57 -10.25
CA ALA A 137 -3.81 14.03 -10.30
C ALA A 137 -3.06 13.45 -11.51
N VAL A 138 -3.20 12.13 -11.75
CA VAL A 138 -2.62 11.47 -12.94
C VAL A 138 -3.20 12.05 -14.22
N GLY A 139 -4.53 12.20 -14.31
CA GLY A 139 -5.18 12.77 -15.49
C GLY A 139 -4.76 14.21 -15.80
N LYS A 140 -4.45 15.01 -14.77
CA LYS A 140 -3.97 16.39 -14.89
C LYS A 140 -2.45 16.49 -14.99
N LYS A 141 -1.70 15.39 -14.81
CA LYS A 141 -0.23 15.36 -14.67
C LYS A 141 0.26 16.35 -13.62
N SER A 142 -0.45 16.43 -12.50
CA SER A 142 -0.13 17.31 -11.38
C SER A 142 0.42 16.53 -10.21
N GLU A 143 1.14 17.22 -9.33
CA GLU A 143 1.40 16.72 -7.99
C GLU A 143 0.08 16.42 -7.27
N ILE A 144 0.14 15.43 -6.37
CA ILE A 144 -0.96 15.08 -5.49
C ILE A 144 -0.60 15.48 -4.07
N SER A 145 -1.54 16.09 -3.36
CA SER A 145 -1.47 16.22 -1.91
C SER A 145 -2.57 15.36 -1.32
N LEU A 146 -2.18 14.45 -0.44
CA LEU A 146 -3.09 13.63 0.36
C LEU A 146 -3.38 14.26 1.74
N ASP A 147 -2.79 15.44 2.00
CA ASP A 147 -3.02 16.17 3.24
C ASP A 147 -4.47 16.67 3.28
N GLY A 148 -5.13 16.47 4.42
CA GLY A 148 -6.50 16.93 4.64
C GLY A 148 -7.59 16.05 4.01
N ILE A 149 -7.26 14.85 3.51
CA ILE A 149 -8.28 13.83 3.23
C ILE A 149 -8.78 13.29 4.57
N ASP A 150 -10.06 13.51 4.87
CA ASP A 150 -10.70 13.01 6.09
C ASP A 150 -10.55 11.49 6.21
N GLY A 151 -10.14 11.02 7.39
CA GLY A 151 -9.90 9.61 7.68
C GLY A 151 -8.51 9.09 7.31
N PHE A 152 -7.63 9.94 6.74
CA PHE A 152 -6.21 9.64 6.61
C PHE A 152 -5.39 10.28 7.73
N GLU A 153 -4.50 9.48 8.31
CA GLU A 153 -3.49 9.92 9.27
C GLU A 153 -2.16 10.09 8.53
N ARG A 154 -1.51 11.25 8.71
CA ARG A 154 -0.16 11.47 8.19
C ARG A 154 0.84 10.86 9.17
N LEU A 155 1.74 10.04 8.63
CA LEU A 155 2.86 9.48 9.37
C LEU A 155 4.14 10.25 9.02
N ASP A 156 4.94 10.54 10.03
CA ASP A 156 6.18 11.29 9.85
C ASP A 156 7.16 10.48 8.99
N SER A 157 7.59 11.08 7.89
CA SER A 157 8.62 10.51 7.03
C SER A 157 9.98 10.56 7.73
N THR A 158 10.79 9.52 7.54
CA THR A 158 12.21 9.54 7.91
C THR A 158 13.05 10.42 6.97
N GLY A 159 12.47 10.91 5.87
CA GLY A 159 13.15 11.68 4.83
C GLY A 159 14.01 10.82 3.89
N GLU A 160 14.03 9.50 4.09
CA GLU A 160 14.70 8.55 3.21
C GLU A 160 13.83 8.20 2.00
N ALA A 161 14.45 7.85 0.87
CA ALA A 161 13.71 7.39 -0.30
C ALA A 161 13.03 6.05 0.00
N LEU A 162 11.81 5.84 -0.52
CA LEU A 162 11.08 4.60 -0.32
C LEU A 162 11.88 3.36 -0.78
N ALA A 163 12.60 3.46 -1.90
CA ALA A 163 13.46 2.39 -2.39
C ALA A 163 14.53 1.98 -1.37
N ASP A 164 15.14 2.95 -0.66
CA ASP A 164 16.17 2.69 0.35
C ASP A 164 15.57 2.01 1.59
N LEU A 165 14.40 2.48 2.04
CA LEU A 165 13.66 1.89 3.16
C LEU A 165 13.28 0.43 2.87
N VAL A 166 12.68 0.18 1.69
CA VAL A 166 12.30 -1.18 1.26
C VAL A 166 13.55 -2.05 1.09
N GLY A 167 14.66 -1.50 0.58
CA GLY A 167 15.94 -2.21 0.46
C GLY A 167 16.51 -2.64 1.80
N LYS A 168 16.43 -1.79 2.83
CA LYS A 168 16.85 -2.14 4.21
C LYS A 168 16.00 -3.28 4.79
N VAL A 169 14.68 -3.22 4.61
CA VAL A 169 13.77 -4.31 5.04
C VAL A 169 14.13 -5.61 4.33
N LYS A 170 14.38 -5.56 3.02
CA LYS A 170 14.78 -6.73 2.25
C LYS A 170 16.05 -7.38 2.81
N LEU A 171 17.10 -6.58 3.05
CA LEU A 171 18.36 -7.08 3.61
C LEU A 171 18.18 -7.69 5.00
N GLN A 172 17.28 -7.14 5.82
CA GLN A 172 16.96 -7.70 7.13
C GLN A 172 16.29 -9.08 6.99
N VAL A 173 15.26 -9.18 6.15
CA VAL A 173 14.50 -10.44 5.98
C VAL A 173 15.34 -11.54 5.30
N GLU A 174 16.27 -11.18 4.42
CA GLU A 174 17.20 -12.15 3.79
C GLU A 174 18.31 -12.62 4.74
N GLY A 175 18.59 -11.87 5.81
CA GLY A 175 19.63 -12.16 6.79
C GLY A 175 19.16 -12.96 8.01
N ASP A 176 17.84 -13.04 8.23
CA ASP A 176 17.17 -13.81 9.30
C ASP A 176 16.91 -15.28 8.90
#